data_AF-A0A5D2A432-F1
#
_entry.id   AF-A0A5D2A432-F1
#
_cell.length_a   1.000
_cell.length_b   1.000
_cell.length_c   1.000
_cell.angle_alpha   90.00
_cell.angle_beta   90.00
_cell.angle_gamma   90.00
#
_symmetry.space_group_name_H-M   'P 1'
#
loop_
_entity.id
_entity.type
_entity.pdbx_description
1 polymer ?
#
loop_
_entity_poly.entity_id
_entity_poly.type
_entity_poly.pdbx_seq_one_letter_code
_entity_poly.pdbx_strand_id
1 'polypeptide(L)'
;MPVFASRVGFRRHDYKNRSKERNDDRKDKLSEVFKSYAANGLLDKEGLKDAFLHLDAAMPYRQAEDALRVVGKTYNINVKEETELNALIDYAYNKGYGSSI
;
A
#
# COMPACT_ATOMS: atom_id res chain seq x y z
N MET A 1 39.62 46.44 -0.11
CA MET A 1 38.41 46.21 -0.93
C MET A 1 37.77 44.90 -0.46
N PRO A 2 36.51 44.88 0.01
CA PRO A 2 35.86 43.65 0.46
C PRO A 2 35.16 42.97 -0.74
N VAL A 3 35.37 41.67 -0.92
CA VAL A 3 34.56 40.87 -1.84
C VAL A 3 33.56 40.09 -0.99
N PHE A 4 32.31 40.54 -1.01
CA PHE A 4 31.17 39.84 -0.45
C PHE A 4 30.98 38.52 -1.20
N ALA A 5 31.27 37.40 -0.54
CA ALA A 5 30.92 36.07 -1.02
C ALA A 5 29.56 35.68 -0.42
N SER A 6 28.48 35.98 -1.15
CA SER A 6 27.14 35.44 -0.89
C SER A 6 27.16 33.92 -1.06
N ARG A 7 27.34 33.17 0.03
CA ARG A 7 27.09 31.72 0.04
C ARG A 7 25.59 31.48 0.12
N VAL A 8 24.93 31.46 -1.04
CA VAL A 8 23.63 30.82 -1.21
C VAL A 8 23.86 29.32 -1.08
N GLY A 9 23.80 28.81 0.15
CA GLY A 9 23.83 27.39 0.45
C GLY A 9 22.52 26.76 0.02
N PHE A 10 22.46 26.24 -1.20
CA PHE A 10 21.38 25.37 -1.65
C PHE A 10 21.28 24.17 -0.71
N ARG A 11 20.20 24.12 0.08
CA ARG A 11 19.79 22.96 0.88
C ARG A 11 19.63 21.75 -0.04
N ARG A 12 20.67 20.91 -0.09
CA ARG A 12 20.58 19.53 -0.57
C ARG A 12 20.27 18.66 0.65
N HIS A 13 19.51 17.59 0.43
CA HIS A 13 19.09 16.56 1.39
C HIS A 13 17.69 16.71 2.00
N ASP A 14 16.64 16.65 1.18
CA ASP A 14 15.27 16.33 1.63
C ASP A 14 14.60 15.22 0.78
N TYR A 15 15.39 14.43 0.05
CA TYR A 15 14.85 13.38 -0.84
C TYR A 15 14.40 12.14 -0.05
N LYS A 16 15.03 11.86 1.10
CA LYS A 16 14.80 10.63 1.88
C LYS A 16 13.48 10.66 2.67
N ASN A 17 13.09 11.82 3.20
CA ASN A 17 11.84 11.97 3.95
C ASN A 17 10.62 11.92 3.03
N ARG A 18 10.71 12.61 1.87
CA ARG A 18 9.61 12.63 0.88
C ARG A 18 9.29 11.25 0.30
N SER A 19 10.27 10.36 0.17
CA SER A 19 10.03 8.98 -0.27
C SER A 19 9.40 8.10 0.81
N LYS A 20 9.64 8.39 2.09
CA LYS A 20 9.10 7.61 3.20
C LYS A 20 7.63 7.98 3.48
N GLU A 21 7.33 9.29 3.54
CA GLU A 21 5.96 9.83 3.62
C GLU A 21 5.07 9.26 2.50
N ARG A 22 5.51 9.36 1.24
CA ARG A 22 4.76 8.82 0.09
C ARG A 22 4.54 7.31 0.13
N ASN A 23 5.36 6.57 0.86
CA ASN A 23 5.23 5.12 0.97
C ASN A 23 4.24 4.76 2.08
N ASP A 24 4.24 5.51 3.18
CA ASP A 24 3.24 5.36 4.24
C ASP A 24 1.85 5.77 3.73
N ASP A 25 1.73 6.91 3.04
CA ASP A 25 0.45 7.37 2.44
C ASP A 25 -0.18 6.32 1.50
N ARG A 26 0.66 5.59 0.76
CA ARG A 26 0.20 4.55 -0.18
C ARG A 26 -0.26 3.29 0.53
N LYS A 27 0.43 2.90 1.60
CA LYS A 27 0.02 1.76 2.43
C LYS A 27 -1.27 2.07 3.18
N ASP A 28 -1.43 3.29 3.67
CA ASP A 28 -2.65 3.72 4.36
C ASP A 28 -3.86 3.71 3.42
N LYS A 29 -3.72 4.24 2.20
CA LYS A 29 -4.76 4.16 1.16
C LYS A 29 -5.12 2.72 0.80
N LEU A 30 -4.13 1.84 0.62
CA LEU A 30 -4.37 0.41 0.38
C LEU A 30 -5.13 -0.22 1.55
N SER A 31 -4.75 0.12 2.79
CA SER A 31 -5.44 -0.34 3.99
C SER A 31 -6.92 0.06 3.98
N GLU A 32 -7.22 1.28 3.54
CA GLU A 32 -8.57 1.84 3.50
C GLU A 32 -9.41 1.15 2.45
N VAL A 33 -8.85 0.91 1.25
CA VAL A 33 -9.50 0.11 0.19
C VAL A 33 -9.81 -1.30 0.69
N PHE A 34 -8.84 -2.02 1.26
CA PHE A 34 -9.10 -3.38 1.74
C PHE A 34 -10.12 -3.41 2.88
N LYS A 35 -10.10 -2.41 3.78
CA LYS A 35 -11.11 -2.27 4.83
C LYS A 35 -12.50 -1.94 4.27
N SER A 36 -12.61 -1.15 3.22
CA SER A 36 -13.92 -0.80 2.63
C SER A 36 -14.63 -1.99 2.00
N TYR A 37 -13.87 -2.97 1.49
CA TYR A 37 -14.43 -4.20 0.92
C TYR A 37 -14.62 -5.32 1.96
N ALA A 38 -14.18 -5.13 3.20
CA ALA A 38 -14.30 -6.14 4.24
C ALA A 38 -15.69 -6.12 4.88
N ALA A 39 -16.36 -7.28 4.90
CA ALA A 39 -17.63 -7.45 5.59
C ALA A 39 -17.36 -7.90 7.05
N ASN A 40 -17.82 -7.12 8.04
CA ASN A 40 -17.62 -7.39 9.47
C ASN A 40 -16.13 -7.51 9.90
N GLY A 41 -15.21 -6.94 9.13
CA GLY A 41 -13.77 -7.05 9.36
C GLY A 41 -13.13 -8.32 8.81
N LEU A 42 -13.89 -9.13 8.07
CA LEU A 42 -13.37 -10.24 7.28
C LEU A 42 -13.43 -9.86 5.81
N LEU A 43 -12.31 -10.05 5.13
CA LEU A 43 -12.17 -9.83 3.70
C LEU A 43 -12.08 -11.19 3.02
N ASP A 44 -13.23 -11.61 2.48
CA ASP A 44 -13.34 -12.87 1.75
C ASP A 44 -12.71 -12.75 0.35
N LYS A 45 -12.54 -13.89 -0.32
CA LYS A 45 -11.98 -13.96 -1.67
C LYS A 45 -12.66 -13.03 -2.68
N GLU A 46 -13.98 -12.87 -2.59
CA GLU A 46 -14.73 -11.96 -3.47
C GLU A 46 -14.41 -10.49 -3.17
N GLY A 47 -14.39 -10.10 -1.90
CA GLY A 47 -14.01 -8.74 -1.49
C GLY A 47 -12.56 -8.41 -1.85
N LEU A 48 -11.64 -9.38 -1.76
CA LEU A 48 -10.27 -9.24 -2.26
C LEU A 48 -10.23 -9.03 -3.77
N LYS A 49 -11.00 -9.82 -4.53
CA LYS A 49 -11.07 -9.68 -5.98
C LYS A 49 -11.58 -8.29 -6.37
N ASP A 50 -12.62 -7.81 -5.71
CA ASP A 50 -13.19 -6.49 -5.99
C ASP A 50 -12.26 -5.36 -5.56
N ALA A 51 -11.55 -5.52 -4.43
CA ALA A 51 -10.49 -4.61 -4.03
C ALA A 51 -9.37 -4.56 -5.08
N PHE A 52 -8.86 -5.70 -5.53
CA PHE A 52 -7.83 -5.74 -6.58
C PHE A 52 -8.35 -5.22 -7.93
N LEU A 53 -9.62 -5.41 -8.25
CA LEU A 53 -10.24 -4.83 -9.43
C LEU A 53 -10.27 -3.29 -9.32
N HIS A 54 -10.59 -2.74 -8.15
CA HIS A 54 -10.55 -1.30 -7.89
C HIS A 54 -9.12 -0.74 -7.96
N LEU A 55 -8.12 -1.57 -7.71
CA LEU A 55 -6.70 -1.27 -7.86
C LEU A 55 -6.19 -1.44 -9.31
N ASP A 56 -7.08 -1.59 -10.29
CA ASP A 56 -6.78 -1.85 -11.71
C ASP A 56 -5.90 -3.10 -11.94
N ALA A 57 -6.05 -4.13 -11.11
CA ALA A 57 -5.33 -5.37 -11.31
C ALA A 57 -5.81 -6.08 -12.59
N ALA A 58 -4.89 -6.38 -13.50
CA ALA A 58 -5.18 -7.12 -14.73
C ALA A 58 -5.72 -8.55 -14.50
N MET A 59 -5.41 -9.17 -13.34
CA MET A 59 -5.85 -10.51 -12.97
C MET A 59 -6.32 -10.55 -11.51
N PRO A 60 -7.46 -9.92 -11.17
CA PRO A 60 -7.87 -9.70 -9.78
C PRO A 60 -8.11 -11.01 -9.02
N TYR A 61 -8.64 -12.03 -9.69
CA TYR A 61 -8.86 -13.35 -9.09
C TYR A 61 -7.56 -14.00 -8.63
N ARG A 62 -6.52 -13.96 -9.49
CA ARG A 62 -5.20 -14.51 -9.17
C ARG A 62 -4.51 -13.73 -8.06
N GLN A 63 -4.66 -12.40 -8.06
CA GLN A 63 -4.11 -11.57 -6.98
C GLN A 63 -4.80 -11.85 -5.63
N ALA A 64 -6.12 -12.07 -5.63
CA ALA A 64 -6.85 -12.45 -4.44
C ALA A 64 -6.37 -13.80 -3.87
N GLU A 65 -6.16 -14.80 -4.73
CA GLU A 65 -5.63 -16.12 -4.31
C GLU A 65 -4.19 -16.04 -3.79
N ASP A 66 -3.32 -15.31 -4.50
CA ASP A 66 -1.93 -15.14 -4.08
C ASP A 66 -1.85 -14.34 -2.77
N ALA A 67 -2.69 -13.32 -2.59
CA ALA A 67 -2.78 -12.57 -1.35
C ALA A 67 -3.20 -13.45 -0.17
N LEU A 68 -4.24 -14.28 -0.34
CA LEU A 68 -4.64 -15.26 0.66
C LEU A 68 -3.49 -16.21 1.03
N ARG A 69 -2.77 -16.72 0.02
CA ARG A 69 -1.58 -17.56 0.22
C ARG A 69 -0.48 -16.85 1.01
N VAL A 70 -0.22 -15.58 0.72
CA VAL A 70 0.82 -14.78 1.40
C VAL A 70 0.45 -14.53 2.86
N VAL A 71 -0.82 -14.25 3.14
CA VAL A 71 -1.33 -14.10 4.52
C VAL A 71 -1.46 -15.46 5.23
N GLY A 72 -1.32 -16.58 4.51
CA GLY A 72 -1.41 -17.93 5.08
C GLY A 72 -2.85 -18.37 5.36
N LYS A 73 -3.83 -17.79 4.67
CA LYS A 73 -5.24 -18.09 4.80
C LYS A 73 -5.79 -18.76 3.56
N THR A 74 -6.86 -19.52 3.74
CA THR A 74 -7.48 -20.29 2.65
C THR A 74 -8.77 -19.66 2.14
N TYR A 75 -9.50 -18.95 3.01
CA TYR A 75 -10.86 -18.48 2.71
C TYR A 75 -11.03 -16.96 2.88
N ASN A 76 -10.44 -16.38 3.92
CA ASN A 76 -10.60 -14.97 4.24
C ASN A 76 -9.41 -14.39 5.02
N ILE A 77 -9.30 -13.06 4.97
CA ILE A 77 -8.29 -12.27 5.67
C ILE A 77 -8.99 -11.42 6.73
N ASN A 78 -8.52 -11.46 7.96
CA ASN A 78 -9.04 -10.63 9.02
C ASN A 78 -8.38 -9.24 8.97
N VAL A 79 -9.08 -8.24 8.43
CA VAL A 79 -8.55 -6.88 8.33
C VAL A 79 -8.56 -6.14 9.67
N LYS A 80 -9.16 -6.71 10.72
CA LYS A 80 -9.01 -6.22 12.11
C LYS A 80 -7.70 -6.67 12.72
N GLU A 81 -7.09 -7.71 12.18
CA GLU A 81 -5.80 -8.20 12.62
C GLU A 81 -4.70 -7.46 11.85
N GLU A 82 -3.94 -6.62 12.56
CA GLU A 82 -2.93 -5.76 11.93
C GLU A 82 -1.84 -6.56 11.20
N THR A 83 -1.47 -7.73 11.70
CA THR A 83 -0.47 -8.60 11.06
C THR A 83 -0.94 -9.11 9.70
N GLU A 84 -2.19 -9.55 9.61
CA GLU A 84 -2.80 -10.06 8.37
C GLU A 84 -3.04 -8.92 7.38
N LEU A 85 -3.58 -7.80 7.87
CA LEU A 85 -3.79 -6.61 7.06
C LEU A 85 -2.46 -6.05 6.53
N ASN A 86 -1.42 -5.96 7.35
CA ASN A 86 -0.11 -5.49 6.91
C ASN A 86 0.52 -6.43 5.88
N ALA A 87 0.39 -7.75 6.05
CA ALA A 87 0.89 -8.72 5.06
C ALA A 87 0.16 -8.57 3.71
N LEU A 88 -1.15 -8.33 3.73
CA LEU A 88 -1.95 -8.03 2.52
C LEU A 88 -1.52 -6.72 1.86
N ILE A 89 -1.35 -5.65 2.65
CA ILE A 89 -0.91 -4.34 2.16
C ILE A 89 0.48 -4.43 1.58
N ASP A 90 1.42 -5.08 2.27
CA ASP A 90 2.79 -5.27 1.79
C ASP A 90 2.83 -6.08 0.49
N TYR A 91 1.98 -7.10 0.37
CA TYR A 91 1.83 -7.84 -0.88
C TYR A 91 1.36 -6.92 -2.01
N ALA A 92 0.28 -6.17 -1.80
CA ALA A 92 -0.28 -5.28 -2.81
C ALA A 92 0.71 -4.17 -3.20
N TYR A 93 1.37 -3.59 -2.20
CA TYR A 93 2.39 -2.57 -2.37
C TYR A 93 3.61 -3.09 -3.15
N ASN A 94 4.11 -4.28 -2.82
CA ASN A 94 5.23 -4.91 -3.54
C ASN A 94 4.89 -5.27 -4.99
N LYS A 95 3.62 -5.53 -5.30
CA LYS A 95 3.13 -5.70 -6.67
C LYS A 95 2.99 -4.39 -7.44
N GLY A 96 3.15 -3.24 -6.77
CA GLY A 96 3.04 -1.91 -7.37
C GLY A 96 1.64 -1.31 -7.34
N TYR A 97 0.68 -1.99 -6.70
CA TYR A 97 -0.66 -1.44 -6.47
C TYR A 97 -0.56 -0.24 -5.51
N GLY A 98 -1.39 0.79 -5.74
CA GLY A 98 -1.31 2.06 -5.00
C GLY A 98 -0.49 3.16 -5.70
N SER A 99 0.07 2.91 -6.89
CA SER A 99 0.74 3.96 -7.69
C SER A 99 -0.24 4.88 -8.43
N SER A 100 -1.50 4.45 -8.60
CA SER A 100 -2.56 5.18 -9.31
C SER A 100 -3.70 5.68 -8.40
N ILE A 101 -3.56 5.57 -7.07
CA ILE A 101 -4.55 6.00 -6.05
C ILE A 101 -4.07 7.26 -5.34
#